data_AF-A0A7J6D7Y7-F1
#
_entry.id   AF-A0A7J6D7Y7-F1
#
_cell.length_a   1.000
_cell.length_b   1.000
_cell.length_c   1.000
_cell.angle_alpha   90.00
_cell.angle_beta   90.00
_cell.angle_gamma   90.00
#
_symmetry.space_group_name_H-M   'P 1'
#
loop_
_entity.id
_entity.type
_entity.pdbx_description
1 polymer ?
#
loop_
_entity_poly.entity_id
_entity_poly.type
_entity_poly.pdbx_seq_one_letter_code
_entity_poly.pdbx_strand_id
1 'polypeptide(L)'
;MSRLITQLLGQDNFPTPPIIEWAHRSPTVRQSGRASPRPVMVKLLNFQDKLKILRIAREKKLEYSGMHVFIYPDSSADLMKKRRSFDPVKHLLRIMTV
;
A
#
# COMPACT_ATOMS: atom_id res chain seq x y z
N MET A 1 -8.99 -13.17 2.19
CA MET A 1 -7.99 -12.09 2.07
C MET A 1 -6.68 -12.39 2.80
N SER A 2 -6.67 -12.99 3.99
CA SER A 2 -5.45 -13.20 4.79
C SER A 2 -4.35 -13.99 4.09
N ARG A 3 -4.71 -15.08 3.37
CA ARG A 3 -3.76 -15.87 2.55
C ARG A 3 -3.10 -15.08 1.41
N LEU A 4 -3.77 -14.05 0.89
CA LEU A 4 -3.22 -13.20 -0.17
C LEU A 4 -2.09 -12.32 0.36
N ILE A 5 -2.23 -11.80 1.58
CA ILE A 5 -1.19 -10.98 2.21
C ILE A 5 0.07 -11.81 2.45
N THR A 6 -0.07 -13.03 2.98
CA THR A 6 1.07 -13.90 3.24
C THR A 6 1.73 -14.41 1.95
N GLN A 7 0.94 -14.68 0.91
CA GLN A 7 1.48 -15.04 -0.41
C GLN A 7 2.21 -13.86 -1.08
N LEU A 8 1.65 -12.65 -0.99
CA LEU A 8 2.20 -11.46 -1.64
C LEU A 8 3.45 -10.91 -0.92
N LEU A 9 3.46 -10.95 0.41
CA LEU A 9 4.50 -10.31 1.23
C LEU A 9 5.54 -11.30 1.75
N GLY A 10 5.38 -12.59 1.47
CA GLY A 10 6.24 -13.68 1.92
C GLY A 10 5.81 -14.25 3.27
N GLN A 11 5.70 -15.57 3.34
CA GLN A 11 5.35 -16.29 4.56
C GLN A 11 6.38 -16.08 5.67
N ASP A 12 7.67 -15.96 5.32
CA ASP A 12 8.76 -15.70 6.27
C ASP A 12 8.57 -14.38 7.03
N ASN A 13 7.94 -13.39 6.38
CA ASN A 13 7.69 -12.09 7.00
C ASN A 13 6.49 -12.13 7.96
N PHE A 14 5.58 -13.08 7.81
CA PHE A 14 4.35 -13.15 8.58
C PHE A 14 4.08 -14.60 8.99
N PRO A 15 4.79 -15.12 10.02
CA PRO A 15 4.59 -16.48 10.51
C PRO A 15 3.15 -16.68 10.99
N THR A 16 2.57 -15.64 11.58
CA THR A 16 1.13 -15.53 11.83
C THR A 16 0.54 -14.53 10.83
N PRO A 17 -0.58 -14.85 10.15
CA PRO A 17 -1.21 -13.92 9.23
C PRO A 17 -1.73 -12.68 9.97
N PRO A 18 -1.56 -11.46 9.40
CA PRO A 18 -2.12 -10.25 9.98
C PRO A 18 -3.64 -10.34 10.15
N ILE A 19 -4.13 -9.87 11.29
CA ILE A 19 -5.56 -9.82 11.56
C ILE A 19 -6.16 -8.59 10.86
N ILE A 20 -7.10 -8.85 9.96
CA ILE A 20 -7.81 -7.83 9.18
C ILE A 20 -9.15 -7.57 9.86
N GLU A 21 -9.37 -6.33 10.31
CA GLU A 21 -10.67 -5.93 10.87
C GLU A 21 -11.69 -5.74 9.76
N TRP A 22 -11.33 -5.03 8.70
CA TRP A 22 -12.17 -4.87 7.52
C TRP A 22 -11.33 -4.65 6.26
N ALA A 23 -11.86 -5.13 5.15
CA ALA A 23 -11.31 -4.90 3.83
C ALA A 23 -12.46 -4.69 2.85
N HIS A 24 -12.42 -3.60 2.09
CA HIS A 24 -13.45 -3.30 1.09
C HIS A 24 -12.82 -2.57 -0.10
N ARG A 25 -13.56 -2.52 -1.22
CA ARG A 25 -13.14 -1.75 -2.41
C ARG A 25 -13.73 -0.35 -2.36
N SER A 26 -12.94 0.65 -2.71
CA SER A 26 -13.36 2.05 -2.76
C SER A 26 -13.02 2.66 -4.13
N PRO A 27 -13.89 3.51 -4.73
CA PRO A 27 -15.24 3.83 -4.27
C PRO A 27 -16.21 2.65 -4.42
N THR A 28 -17.24 2.60 -3.57
CA THR A 28 -18.26 1.54 -3.56
C THR A 28 -19.00 1.47 -4.89
N VAL A 29 -19.32 2.63 -5.46
CA VAL A 29 -19.93 2.76 -6.79
C VAL A 29 -18.83 2.85 -7.84
N ARG A 30 -18.90 1.98 -8.85
CA ARG A 30 -18.01 2.06 -10.01
C ARG A 30 -18.58 3.09 -10.98
N GLN A 31 -17.87 4.19 -11.20
CA GLN A 31 -18.18 5.11 -12.28
C GLN A 31 -17.96 4.41 -13.63
N SER A 32 -18.92 4.52 -14.54
CA SER A 32 -18.78 4.04 -15.91
C SER A 32 -17.55 4.70 -16.57
N GLY A 33 -16.75 3.92 -17.29
CA GLY A 33 -15.52 4.41 -17.96
C GLY A 33 -14.21 4.24 -17.18
N ARG A 34 -14.21 3.86 -15.90
CA ARG A 34 -12.94 3.57 -15.18
C ARG A 34 -12.45 2.15 -15.51
N ALA A 35 -11.43 2.07 -16.37
CA ALA A 35 -10.77 0.82 -16.78
C ALA A 35 -9.86 0.23 -15.68
N SER A 36 -9.30 1.08 -14.81
CA SER A 36 -8.39 0.64 -13.75
C SER A 36 -9.12 -0.12 -12.62
N PRO A 37 -8.49 -1.17 -12.04
CA PRO A 37 -9.01 -1.86 -10.86
C PRO A 37 -9.27 -0.89 -9.69
N ARG A 38 -10.37 -1.12 -8.95
CA ARG A 38 -10.66 -0.33 -7.74
C ARG A 38 -9.66 -0.69 -6.62
N PRO A 39 -9.06 0.30 -5.93
CA PRO A 39 -8.20 0.02 -4.78
C PRO A 39 -8.98 -0.70 -3.68
N VAL A 40 -8.25 -1.50 -2.91
CA VAL A 40 -8.76 -2.17 -1.71
C VAL A 40 -8.26 -1.39 -0.51
N MET A 41 -9.18 -0.88 0.31
CA MET A 41 -8.88 -0.31 1.60
C MET A 41 -8.90 -1.42 2.64
N VAL A 42 -7.86 -1.50 3.46
CA VAL A 42 -7.70 -2.51 4.50
C VAL A 42 -7.36 -1.82 5.81
N LYS A 43 -8.11 -2.15 6.87
CA LYS A 43 -7.72 -1.83 8.24
C LYS A 43 -7.29 -3.10 8.94
N LEU A 44 -6.09 -3.02 9.49
CA LEU A 44 -5.45 -4.08 10.26
C LEU A 44 -5.69 -3.80 11.74
N LEU A 45 -5.88 -4.87 12.51
CA LEU A 45 -6.04 -4.77 13.96
C LEU A 45 -4.76 -4.22 14.60
N ASN A 46 -3.60 -4.70 14.16
CA ASN A 46 -2.31 -4.33 14.73
C ASN A 46 -1.61 -3.26 13.89
N PHE A 47 -1.16 -2.20 14.55
CA PHE A 47 -0.39 -1.13 13.89
C PHE A 47 1.00 -1.60 13.43
N GLN A 48 1.64 -2.52 14.16
CA GLN A 48 2.95 -3.06 13.81
C GLN A 48 2.91 -3.81 12.46
N ASP A 49 1.85 -4.59 12.23
CA ASP A 49 1.64 -5.29 10.97
C ASP A 49 1.52 -4.29 9.82
N LYS A 50 0.74 -3.21 10.00
CA LYS A 50 0.64 -2.12 9.01
C LYS A 50 2.01 -1.56 8.64
N LEU A 51 2.84 -1.24 9.63
CA LEU A 51 4.19 -0.69 9.38
C LEU A 51 5.09 -1.68 8.63
N LYS A 52 5.07 -2.96 9.04
CA LYS A 52 5.85 -4.02 8.40
C LYS A 52 5.47 -4.20 6.94
N ILE A 53 4.17 -4.25 6.63
CA ILE A 53 3.64 -4.34 5.27
C ILE A 53 4.12 -3.15 4.42
N LEU A 54 4.00 -1.92 4.95
CA LEU A 54 4.41 -0.70 4.23
C LEU A 54 5.92 -0.64 3.98
N ARG A 55 6.72 -1.17 4.89
CA ARG A 55 8.17 -1.29 4.72
C ARG A 55 8.49 -2.24 3.58
N ILE A 56 7.93 -3.46 3.61
CA ILE A 56 8.16 -4.47 2.57
C ILE A 56 7.73 -3.95 1.19
N ALA A 57 6.56 -3.29 1.12
CA ALA A 57 6.06 -2.71 -0.13
C ALA A 57 6.94 -1.59 -0.70
N ARG A 58 7.75 -0.92 0.12
CA ARG A 58 8.71 0.09 -0.34
C ARG A 58 10.01 -0.53 -0.84
N GLU A 59 10.44 -1.62 -0.21
CA GLU A 59 11.73 -2.27 -0.47
C GLU A 59 11.66 -3.26 -1.63
N LYS A 60 10.51 -3.91 -1.85
CA LYS A 60 10.33 -4.97 -2.85
C LYS A 60 9.21 -4.66 -3.83
N LYS A 61 9.40 -5.09 -5.08
CA LYS A 61 8.29 -5.14 -6.06
C LYS A 61 7.39 -6.32 -5.69
N LEU A 62 6.10 -6.03 -5.51
CA LEU A 62 5.11 -7.04 -5.16
C LEU A 62 4.35 -7.47 -6.42
N GLU A 63 4.15 -8.78 -6.57
CA GLU A 63 3.46 -9.35 -7.73
C GLU A 63 2.41 -10.37 -7.27
N TYR A 64 1.25 -10.32 -7.92
CA TYR A 64 0.17 -11.27 -7.71
C TYR A 64 -0.38 -11.72 -9.06
N SER A 65 -0.33 -13.03 -9.31
CA SER A 65 -0.80 -13.62 -10.58
C SER A 65 -0.19 -12.98 -11.84
N GLY A 66 1.09 -12.57 -11.78
CA GLY A 66 1.78 -11.91 -12.90
C GLY A 66 1.50 -10.41 -13.05
N MET A 67 0.77 -9.79 -12.12
CA MET A 67 0.54 -8.34 -12.11
C MET A 67 1.19 -7.68 -10.90
N HIS A 68 1.79 -6.51 -11.12
CA HIS A 68 2.35 -5.71 -10.04
C HIS A 68 1.23 -5.18 -9.12
N VAL A 69 1.46 -5.34 -7.82
CA VAL A 69 0.57 -4.83 -6.78
C VAL A 69 1.29 -3.70 -6.05
N PHE A 70 0.58 -2.60 -5.85
CA PHE A 70 1.10 -1.46 -5.10
C PHE A 70 0.33 -1.31 -3.78
N ILE A 71 1.07 -1.12 -2.70
CA ILE A 71 0.50 -0.89 -1.36
C ILE A 71 1.01 0.46 -0.86
N TYR A 72 0.08 1.35 -0.52
CA TYR A 72 0.37 2.68 -0.03
C TYR A 72 -0.34 2.92 1.31
N PRO A 73 0.20 3.82 2.17
CA PRO A 73 -0.52 4.22 3.37
C PRO A 73 -1.76 5.03 2.99
N ASP A 74 -2.88 4.73 3.66
CA ASP A 74 -4.06 5.59 3.61
C ASP A 74 -3.76 6.90 4.36
N SER A 75 -3.95 8.03 3.70
CA SER A 75 -3.63 9.36 4.20
C SER A 75 -4.68 10.34 3.68
N SER A 76 -5.09 11.28 4.52
CA SER A 76 -6.07 12.30 4.11
C SER A 76 -5.56 13.13 2.94
N ALA A 77 -6.50 13.70 2.16
CA ALA A 77 -6.19 14.53 1.01
C ALA A 77 -5.27 15.72 1.38
N ASP A 78 -5.54 16.38 2.50
CA ASP A 78 -4.76 17.51 2.98
C ASP A 78 -3.34 17.10 3.38
N LEU A 79 -3.20 15.97 4.08
CA LEU A 79 -1.89 15.44 4.44
C LEU A 79 -1.09 15.04 3.19
N MET A 80 -1.74 14.45 2.20
CA MET A 80 -1.13 14.11 0.92
C MET A 80 -0.70 15.36 0.15
N LYS A 81 -1.51 16.44 0.17
CA LYS A 81 -1.18 17.72 -0.45
C LYS A 81 0.04 18.36 0.22
N LYS A 82 0.07 18.39 1.55
CA LYS A 82 1.21 18.89 2.33
C LYS A 82 2.47 18.04 2.13
N ARG A 83 2.36 16.71 1.99
CA ARG A 83 3.52 15.85 1.68
C ARG A 83 4.07 16.08 0.27
N ARG A 84 3.19 16.36 -0.69
CA ARG A 84 3.55 16.66 -2.09
C ARG A 84 4.26 17.99 -2.25
N SER A 85 3.99 18.98 -1.40
CA SER A 85 4.73 20.26 -1.46
C SER A 85 6.23 20.11 -1.18
N PHE A 86 6.66 19.01 -0.54
CA PHE A 86 8.07 18.69 -0.33
C PHE A 86 8.72 17.89 -1.46
N ASP A 87 7.97 17.50 -2.51
CA ASP A 87 8.50 16.69 -3.61
C ASP A 87 9.64 17.38 -4.38
N PRO A 88 9.61 18.71 -4.65
CA PRO A 88 10.74 19.39 -5.30
C PRO A 88 12.04 19.28 -4.50
N VAL A 89 11.99 19.52 -3.19
CA VAL A 89 13.16 19.42 -2.30
C VAL A 89 13.67 17.98 -2.21
N LYS A 90 12.75 17.01 -2.09
CA LYS A 90 13.10 15.57 -2.10
C LYS A 90 13.81 15.16 -3.40
N HIS A 91 13.38 15.69 -4.53
CA HIS A 91 14.00 15.42 -5.83
C HIS A 91 15.42 15.99 -5.90
N LEU A 92 15.61 17.24 -5.48
CA LEU A 92 16.94 17.88 -5.42
C LEU A 92 17.91 17.08 -4.54
N LEU A 93 17.49 16.75 -3.31
CA LEU A 93 18.31 15.97 -2.38
C LEU A 93 18.70 14.60 -2.93
N ARG A 94 17.82 13.96 -3.69
CA ARG A 94 18.09 12.65 -4.31
C ARG A 94 19.10 12.73 -5.45
N ILE A 95 19.15 13.85 -6.19
CA ILE A 95 20.15 14.07 -7.24
C ILE A 95 21.51 14.43 -6.64
N MET A 96 21.51 15.23 -5.56
CA MET A 96 22.74 15.69 -4.90
C MET A 96 23.44 14.59 -4.09
N THR A 97 22.70 13.58 -3.67
CA THR A 97 23.24 12.41 -2.95
C THR A 97 23.66 11.36 -3.98
N VAL A 98 24.85 11.55 -4.57
CA VAL A 98 25.61 10.49 -5.27
C VAL A 98 26.75 10.05 -4.36
#